data_AF-A0A2V5XFF1-F1
#
_entry.id   AF-A0A2V5XFF1-F1
#
_cell.length_a   1.000
_cell.length_b   1.000
_cell.length_c   1.000
_cell.angle_alpha   90.00
_cell.angle_beta   90.00
_cell.angle_gamma   90.00
#
_symmetry.space_group_name_H-M   'P 1'
#
loop_
_entity.id
_entity.type
_entity.pdbx_description
1 polymer ?
#
loop_
_entity_poly.entity_id
_entity_poly.type
_entity_poly.pdbx_seq_one_letter_code
_entity_poly.pdbx_strand_id
1 'polypeptide(L)'
;MEQWRAKPVDLQQWRAKPADQNQRGIVSGDLVIIPVNNTNISRTLPATTARPEQVNVPQFLLATMSPETGAGFYSSRWGPLPWAFAPIPPERYLVFRVK
;
A
#
# COMPACT_ATOMS: atom_id res chain seq x y z
N MET A 1 13.15 28.61 -5.75
CA MET A 1 13.45 27.42 -4.93
C MET A 1 12.28 26.47 -5.09
N GLU A 2 12.47 25.42 -5.88
CA GLU A 2 11.43 24.48 -6.30
C GLU A 2 11.05 23.55 -5.13
N GLN A 3 9.78 23.57 -4.76
CA GLN A 3 9.20 22.82 -3.64
C GLN A 3 9.12 21.31 -3.96
N TRP A 4 9.84 20.50 -3.18
CA TRP A 4 9.84 19.04 -3.22
C TRP A 4 8.53 18.43 -2.70
N ARG A 5 7.43 18.58 -3.46
CA ARG A 5 6.20 17.83 -3.22
C ARG A 5 6.32 16.44 -3.84
N ALA A 6 6.76 15.46 -3.05
CA ALA A 6 6.37 14.08 -3.30
C ALA A 6 4.83 14.05 -3.21
N LYS A 7 4.15 13.98 -4.36
CA LYS A 7 2.71 13.81 -4.37
C LYS A 7 2.40 12.40 -3.88
N PRO A 8 1.43 12.21 -2.98
CA PRO A 8 0.93 10.87 -2.69
C PRO A 8 0.51 10.20 -4.00
N VAL A 9 0.85 8.92 -4.16
CA VAL A 9 0.48 8.16 -5.36
C VAL A 9 -1.03 7.93 -5.31
N ASP A 10 -1.77 8.75 -6.04
CA ASP A 10 -3.20 8.55 -6.27
C ASP A 10 -3.39 7.62 -7.47
N LEU A 11 -3.54 6.32 -7.17
CA LEU A 11 -3.74 5.28 -8.17
C LEU A 11 -5.00 5.51 -9.04
N GLN A 12 -5.97 6.30 -8.57
CA GLN A 12 -7.16 6.62 -9.38
C GLN A 12 -6.81 7.50 -10.58
N GLN A 13 -5.81 8.38 -10.46
CA GLN A 13 -5.32 9.19 -11.59
C GLN A 13 -4.73 8.30 -12.70
N TRP A 14 -4.29 7.10 -12.33
CA TRP A 14 -3.74 6.11 -13.27
C TRP A 14 -4.81 5.12 -13.75
N ARG A 15 -6.09 5.39 -13.46
CA ARG A 15 -7.24 4.52 -13.78
C ARG A 15 -7.10 3.10 -13.19
N ALA A 16 -6.31 2.95 -12.14
CA ALA A 16 -6.22 1.68 -11.43
C ALA A 16 -7.56 1.37 -10.77
N LYS A 17 -7.91 0.08 -10.73
CA LYS A 17 -9.15 -0.40 -10.13
C LYS A 17 -8.84 -1.15 -8.84
N PRO A 18 -9.67 -1.02 -7.79
CA PRO A 18 -9.57 -1.90 -6.63
C PRO A 18 -9.70 -3.35 -7.08
N ALA A 19 -8.76 -4.19 -6.66
CA ALA A 19 -8.82 -5.61 -6.92
C ALA A 19 -9.64 -6.30 -5.82
N ASP A 20 -10.69 -7.02 -6.22
CA ASP A 20 -11.44 -7.92 -5.35
C ASP A 20 -10.98 -9.36 -5.63
N GLN A 21 -10.48 -10.06 -4.61
CA GLN A 21 -9.99 -11.44 -4.76
C GLN A 21 -11.11 -12.44 -5.07
N ASN A 22 -12.34 -12.13 -4.68
CA ASN A 22 -13.50 -13.00 -4.89
C ASN A 22 -14.16 -12.76 -6.26
N GLN A 23 -13.82 -11.66 -6.92
CA GLN A 23 -14.26 -11.38 -8.29
C GLN A 23 -13.15 -11.76 -9.27
N ARG A 24 -13.51 -12.44 -10.37
CA ARG A 24 -12.58 -12.74 -11.46
C ARG A 24 -12.28 -11.45 -12.23
N GLY A 25 -11.37 -10.63 -11.70
CA GLY A 25 -11.02 -9.33 -12.28
C GLY A 25 -9.55 -9.18 -12.67
N ILE A 26 -8.65 -9.98 -12.10
CA ILE A 26 -7.22 -9.94 -12.40
C ILE A 26 -6.94 -10.92 -13.55
N VAL A 27 -6.42 -10.41 -14.67
CA VAL A 27 -6.08 -11.20 -15.85
C VAL A 27 -4.59 -11.13 -16.18
N SER A 28 -4.14 -12.05 -17.03
CA SER A 28 -2.78 -12.05 -17.57
C SER A 28 -2.43 -10.70 -18.20
N GLY A 29 -1.26 -10.17 -17.86
CA GLY A 29 -0.77 -8.86 -18.32
C GLY A 29 -1.12 -7.68 -17.42
N ASP A 30 -1.98 -7.86 -16.42
CA ASP A 30 -2.30 -6.81 -15.45
C ASP A 30 -1.10 -6.49 -14.56
N LEU A 31 -0.93 -5.21 -14.24
CA LEU A 31 0.00 -4.73 -13.23
C LEU A 31 -0.73 -4.65 -11.88
N VAL A 32 -0.26 -5.40 -10.90
CA VAL A 32 -0.85 -5.45 -9.56
C VAL A 32 0.08 -4.75 -8.58
N ILE A 33 -0.50 -3.89 -7.74
CA ILE A 33 0.19 -3.12 -6.71
C ILE A 33 -0.46 -3.47 -5.37
N ILE A 34 0.32 -3.99 -4.43
CA ILE A 34 -0.15 -4.43 -3.12
C ILE A 34 0.62 -3.70 -2.01
N PRO A 35 -0.03 -2.91 -1.14
CA PRO A 35 0.61 -2.36 0.05
C PRO A 35 0.98 -3.49 1.02
N VAL A 36 2.20 -3.47 1.56
CA VAL A 36 2.69 -4.51 2.49
C VAL A 36 1.95 -4.48 3.83
N ASN A 37 1.47 -3.30 4.24
CA ASN A 37 0.70 -3.09 5.46
C ASN A 37 -0.81 -3.37 5.28
N ASN A 38 -1.26 -3.80 4.09
CA ASN A 38 -2.66 -4.09 3.85
C ASN A 38 -3.10 -5.30 4.69
N THR A 39 -4.23 -5.14 5.40
CA THR A 39 -4.75 -6.16 6.31
C THR A 39 -5.95 -6.87 5.70
N ASN A 40 -6.29 -8.06 6.23
CA ASN A 40 -7.46 -8.84 5.81
C ASN A 40 -7.47 -9.25 4.32
N ILE A 41 -6.31 -9.27 3.67
CA ILE A 41 -6.14 -9.81 2.30
C ILE A 41 -5.39 -11.14 2.32
N SER A 42 -5.78 -12.08 1.46
CA SER A 42 -4.96 -13.28 1.24
C SER A 42 -3.63 -12.86 0.61
N ARG A 43 -2.51 -13.23 1.24
CA ARG A 43 -1.17 -12.94 0.74
C ARG A 43 -0.74 -13.83 -0.42
N THR A 44 -1.60 -14.76 -0.84
CA THR A 44 -1.35 -15.61 -1.99
C THR A 44 -1.35 -14.73 -3.24
N LEU A 45 -0.16 -14.45 -3.74
CA LEU A 45 0.00 -13.74 -5.00
C LEU A 45 -0.57 -14.63 -6.13
N PRO A 46 -1.30 -14.06 -7.10
CA PRO A 46 -1.61 -14.75 -8.35
C PRO A 46 -0.34 -15.36 -8.95
N ALA A 47 -0.45 -16.40 -9.77
CA ALA A 47 0.72 -17.00 -10.42
C ALA A 47 1.54 -15.91 -11.13
N THR A 48 2.71 -15.58 -10.58
CA THR A 48 3.55 -14.48 -11.06
C THR A 48 4.74 -15.01 -11.84
N THR A 49 5.16 -14.21 -12.82
CA THR A 49 6.41 -14.33 -13.59
C THR A 49 7.69 -14.53 -12.84
N ALA A 50 7.77 -13.69 -11.84
CA ALA A 50 8.94 -12.95 -11.52
C ALA A 50 8.76 -12.46 -10.10
N ARG A 51 9.87 -12.34 -9.40
CA ARG A 51 9.89 -11.79 -8.06
C ARG A 51 9.25 -10.40 -8.09
N PRO A 52 8.26 -10.10 -7.22
CA PRO A 52 7.70 -8.76 -7.12
C PRO A 52 8.78 -7.74 -6.83
N GLU A 53 8.70 -6.59 -7.50
CA GLU A 53 9.52 -5.43 -7.18
C GLU A 53 8.95 -4.77 -5.93
N GLN A 54 9.82 -4.38 -5.00
CA GLN A 54 9.41 -3.61 -3.84
C GLN A 54 9.71 -2.13 -4.07
N VAL A 55 8.66 -1.30 -4.04
CA VAL A 55 8.75 0.15 -4.13
C VAL A 55 8.53 0.75 -2.74
N ASN A 56 9.43 1.63 -2.32
CA ASN A 56 9.34 2.35 -1.06
C ASN A 56 8.93 3.80 -1.34
N VAL A 57 7.80 4.23 -0.81
CA VAL A 57 7.29 5.60 -0.94
C VAL A 57 7.54 6.33 0.38
N PRO A 58 8.35 7.40 0.39
CA PRO A 58 8.65 8.12 1.63
C PRO A 58 7.38 8.75 2.19
N GLN A 59 7.25 8.67 3.51
CA GLN A 59 6.16 9.26 4.30
C GLN A 59 6.68 10.51 5.03
N PHE A 60 5.75 11.37 5.47
CA PHE A 60 6.08 12.56 6.24
C PHE A 60 5.88 12.32 7.75
N LEU A 61 5.77 13.39 8.54
CA LEU A 61 5.66 13.31 10.00
C LEU A 61 4.29 12.86 10.54
N LEU A 62 3.29 12.62 9.69
CA LEU A 62 1.92 12.29 10.10
C LEU A 62 1.43 11.04 9.39
N ALA A 63 1.03 10.03 10.17
CA ALA A 63 0.37 8.84 9.67
C ALA A 63 -1.01 8.66 10.31
N THR A 64 -1.98 8.19 9.53
CA THR A 64 -3.29 7.72 10.00
C THR A 64 -3.45 6.20 9.89
N MET A 65 -2.56 5.52 9.16
CA MET A 65 -2.56 4.07 8.96
C MET A 65 -1.13 3.51 8.98
N SER A 66 -0.55 3.45 10.17
CA SER A 66 0.80 2.92 10.39
C SER A 66 0.80 1.98 11.60
N PRO A 67 0.76 0.65 11.38
CA PRO A 67 0.86 -0.32 12.47
C PRO A 67 2.17 -0.18 13.26
N GLU A 68 3.25 0.22 12.58
CA GLU A 68 4.60 0.36 13.15
C GLU A 68 4.66 1.50 14.17
N THR A 69 3.85 2.55 14.00
CA THR A 69 3.73 3.66 14.97
C THR A 69 2.45 3.59 15.81
N GLY A 70 1.69 2.52 15.66
CA GLY A 70 0.40 2.33 16.33
C GLY A 70 -0.75 3.24 15.86
N ALA A 71 -0.58 3.93 14.73
CA ALA A 71 -1.63 4.77 14.18
C ALA A 71 -2.65 3.92 13.44
N GLY A 72 -3.92 3.98 13.87
CA GLY A 72 -5.03 3.58 13.02
C GLY A 72 -6.37 3.35 13.70
N PHE A 73 -7.38 3.04 12.89
CA PHE A 73 -8.78 2.93 13.32
C PHE A 73 -9.11 1.63 14.08
N TYR A 74 -8.13 0.74 14.27
CA TYR A 74 -8.27 -0.50 15.04
C TYR A 74 -7.60 -0.34 16.40
N SER A 75 -8.21 0.44 17.29
CA SER A 75 -7.56 0.83 18.55
C SER A 75 -7.23 -0.35 19.48
N SER A 76 -8.01 -1.43 19.40
CA SER A 76 -7.73 -2.69 20.10
C SER A 76 -6.46 -3.40 19.63
N ARG A 77 -5.92 -3.05 18.45
CA ARG A 77 -4.70 -3.63 17.89
C ARG A 77 -3.54 -2.64 17.77
N TRP A 78 -3.80 -1.40 17.37
CA TRP A 78 -2.75 -0.48 16.92
C TRP A 78 -2.48 0.65 17.90
N GLY A 79 -3.46 1.12 18.67
CA GLY A 79 -3.22 2.13 19.69
C GLY A 79 -4.44 3.00 19.96
N PRO A 80 -4.40 3.85 20.99
CA PRO A 80 -5.57 4.63 21.40
C PRO A 80 -5.96 5.71 20.38
N LEU A 81 -5.03 6.13 19.51
CA LEU A 81 -5.25 7.21 18.56
C LEU A 81 -5.21 6.72 17.11
N PRO A 82 -6.09 7.25 16.24
CA PRO A 82 -6.10 6.92 14.83
C PRO A 82 -4.99 7.64 14.04
N TRP A 83 -4.10 8.38 14.71
CA TRP A 83 -3.00 9.12 14.10
C TRP A 83 -1.76 9.12 14.98
N ALA A 84 -0.60 9.33 14.37
CA ALA A 84 0.67 9.52 15.06
C ALA A 84 1.50 10.62 14.39
N PHE A 85 2.14 11.44 15.21
CA PHE A 85 3.21 12.34 14.79
C PHE A 85 4.57 11.75 15.16
N ALA A 86 5.31 11.27 14.16
CA ALA A 86 6.62 10.64 14.34
C ALA A 86 7.36 10.59 13.00
N PRO A 87 8.66 10.29 12.97
CA PRO A 87 9.32 9.82 11.75
C PRO A 87 8.64 8.54 11.25
N ILE A 88 7.75 8.67 10.26
CA ILE A 88 6.99 7.53 9.75
C ILE A 88 7.86 6.74 8.77
N PRO A 89 7.99 5.41 8.95
CA PRO A 89 8.69 4.56 8.00
C PRO A 89 8.06 4.64 6.61
N PRO A 90 8.85 4.51 5.52
CA PRO A 90 8.30 4.53 4.17
C PRO A 90 7.21 3.48 3.95
N GLU A 91 6.17 3.84 3.20
CA GLU A 91 5.19 2.87 2.73
C GLU A 91 5.83 1.92 1.73
N ARG A 92 5.52 0.64 1.85
CA ARG A 92 6.12 -0.42 1.04
C ARG A 92 5.05 -1.04 0.17
N TYR A 93 5.30 -1.11 -1.13
CA TYR A 93 4.40 -1.71 -2.11
C TYR A 93 5.12 -2.83 -2.85
N LEU A 94 4.43 -3.94 -3.05
CA LEU A 94 4.82 -4.99 -3.98
C LEU A 94 4.17 -4.71 -5.33
N VAL A 95 4.99 -4.65 -6.37
CA VAL A 95 4.56 -4.39 -7.75
C VAL A 95 4.97 -5.58 -8.61
N PHE A 96 4.02 -6.16 -9.33
CA PHE A 96 4.30 -7.29 -10.22
C PHE A 96 3.29 -7.38 -11.35
N ARG A 97 3.68 -8.09 -12.42
CA ARG A 97 2.82 -8.38 -13.55
C ARG A 97 2.28 -9.81 -13.49
N VAL A 98 0.98 -9.97 -13.70
CA VAL A 98 0.30 -11.26 -13.72
C VAL A 98 0.55 -11.95 -15.06
N LYS A 99 0.68 -13.28 -15.06
CA LYS A 99 0.78 -14.08 -16.28
C LYS A 99 -0.46 -14.91 -16.55
#